data_AF-A1STK5-F1
#
_entry.id   AF-A1STK5-F1
#
_cell.length_a   1.000
_cell.length_b   1.000
_cell.length_c   1.000
_cell.angle_alpha   90.00
_cell.angle_beta   90.00
_cell.angle_gamma   90.00
#
_symmetry.space_group_name_H-M   'P 1'
#
loop_
_entity.id
_entity.type
_entity.pdbx_description
1 polymer ?
#
loop_
_entity_poly.entity_id
_entity_poly.type
_entity_poly.pdbx_seq_one_letter_code
_entity_poly.pdbx_strand_id
1 'polypeptide(L)'
;MFIINWSKIEKVFRLFFPEFSNKVTWAVIITGLGLTSSSIFQNILNEVLKKEFDFQILGAYDSLVGIVLIALGLTHNILLQREKTKIEVNGKFDSESEGKVLAREHDLKLFQKITDGFEEYFLTEYISSLNDDHSYSTSDKSRLRNFVYYSEETEYDFINADLNKKFTEFGQSLSTVMNWTATHFFHHPSHLVMENQRYCLYPELNPDRGGEEDTLGKYNEHAVEIINLTDDLFEKYKQFRTSVKYELYI
;
A
#
# COMPACT_ATOMS: atom_id res chain seq x y z
N MET A 1 50.03 19.49 11.85
CA MET A 1 48.79 18.72 11.61
C MET A 1 48.62 18.60 10.10
N PHE A 2 48.98 17.47 9.50
CA PHE A 2 48.93 17.29 8.04
C PHE A 2 47.47 17.12 7.62
N ILE A 3 46.94 18.09 6.88
CA ILE A 3 45.61 17.99 6.26
C ILE A 3 45.77 17.11 5.03
N ILE A 4 45.40 15.83 5.19
CA ILE A 4 45.39 14.87 4.10
C ILE A 4 44.25 15.26 3.14
N ASN A 5 44.60 15.66 1.92
CA ASN A 5 43.65 16.09 0.91
C ASN A 5 42.97 14.87 0.27
N TRP A 6 41.88 14.42 0.90
CA TRP A 6 41.11 13.23 0.54
C TRP A 6 40.69 13.20 -0.94
N SER A 7 40.35 14.36 -1.52
CA SER A 7 39.94 14.46 -2.93
C SER A 7 41.04 14.09 -3.94
N LYS A 8 42.31 14.36 -3.61
CA LYS A 8 43.45 13.99 -4.46
C LYS A 8 43.76 12.49 -4.35
N ILE A 9 43.64 11.94 -3.14
CA ILE A 9 43.80 10.50 -2.91
C ILE A 9 42.70 9.73 -3.64
N GLU A 10 41.46 10.19 -3.56
CA GLU A 10 40.33 9.58 -4.26
C GLU A 10 40.50 9.60 -5.80
N LYS A 11 41.00 10.71 -6.37
CA LYS A 11 41.30 10.78 -7.82
C LYS A 11 42.40 9.80 -8.25
N VAL A 12 43.48 9.70 -7.47
CA VAL A 12 44.56 8.73 -7.74
C VAL A 12 44.04 7.31 -7.58
N PHE A 13 43.19 7.06 -6.58
CA PHE A 13 42.58 5.76 -6.32
C PHE A 13 41.65 5.31 -7.46
N ARG A 14 40.80 6.22 -7.96
CA ARG A 14 39.94 5.98 -9.14
C ARG A 14 40.74 5.77 -10.44
N LEU A 15 41.99 6.25 -10.50
CA LEU A 15 42.88 6.02 -11.64
C LEU A 15 43.36 4.55 -11.70
N PHE A 16 43.61 3.93 -10.53
CA PHE A 16 44.01 2.52 -10.43
C PHE A 16 42.81 1.56 -10.41
N PHE A 17 41.64 2.05 -9.99
CA PHE A 17 40.41 1.26 -9.87
C PHE A 17 39.22 1.96 -10.56
N PRO A 18 39.19 2.05 -11.91
CA PRO A 18 38.03 2.56 -12.63
C PRO A 18 36.84 1.59 -12.50
N GLU A 19 35.61 2.08 -12.71
CA GLU A 19 34.30 1.43 -12.45
C GLU A 19 34.01 0.07 -13.13
N PHE A 20 34.99 -0.57 -13.75
CA PHE A 20 34.85 -1.90 -14.33
C PHE A 20 35.19 -3.02 -13.33
N SER A 21 34.13 -3.49 -12.68
CA SER A 21 33.76 -4.92 -12.60
C SER A 21 34.86 -5.90 -12.18
N ASN A 22 34.72 -6.45 -10.96
CA ASN A 22 35.15 -7.77 -10.45
C ASN A 22 36.52 -8.33 -10.93
N LYS A 23 36.76 -8.43 -12.24
CA LYS A 23 38.00 -8.83 -12.90
C LYS A 23 39.22 -7.97 -12.55
N VAL A 24 39.09 -6.63 -12.41
CA VAL A 24 40.23 -5.77 -12.05
C VAL A 24 40.63 -5.96 -10.59
N THR A 25 39.65 -6.07 -9.69
CA THR A 25 39.88 -6.40 -8.27
C THR A 25 40.54 -7.76 -8.12
N TRP A 26 40.08 -8.77 -8.88
CA TRP A 26 40.73 -10.07 -8.93
C TRP A 26 42.15 -10.00 -9.52
N ALA A 27 42.38 -9.21 -10.56
CA ALA A 27 43.72 -9.01 -11.11
C ALA A 27 44.67 -8.40 -10.06
N VAL A 28 44.22 -7.39 -9.31
CA VAL A 28 45.01 -6.78 -8.22
C VAL A 28 45.25 -7.75 -7.07
N ILE A 29 44.26 -8.56 -6.68
CA ILE A 29 44.41 -9.60 -5.65
C ILE A 29 45.36 -10.70 -6.13
N ILE A 30 45.26 -11.16 -7.38
CA ILE A 30 46.14 -12.17 -7.99
C ILE A 30 47.56 -11.65 -8.12
N THR A 31 47.75 -10.39 -8.55
CA THR A 31 49.08 -9.75 -8.61
C THR A 31 49.66 -9.58 -7.20
N GLY A 32 48.87 -9.17 -6.22
CA GLY A 32 49.30 -9.08 -4.81
C GLY A 32 49.64 -10.45 -4.21
N LEU A 33 48.89 -11.50 -4.54
CA LEU A 33 49.18 -12.88 -4.17
C LEU A 33 50.44 -13.40 -4.85
N GLY A 34 50.66 -13.03 -6.11
CA GLY A 34 51.89 -13.33 -6.85
C GLY A 34 53.13 -12.69 -6.22
N LEU A 35 53.03 -11.42 -5.80
CA LEU A 35 54.10 -10.67 -5.13
C LEU A 35 54.34 -11.09 -3.67
N THR A 36 53.35 -11.68 -2.99
CA THR A 36 53.56 -12.27 -1.65
C THR A 36 54.10 -13.68 -1.74
N SER A 37 53.68 -14.46 -2.74
CA SER A 37 54.21 -15.79 -3.04
C SER A 37 55.62 -15.75 -3.64
N SER A 38 56.03 -14.61 -4.20
CA SER A 38 57.36 -14.43 -4.77
C SER A 38 58.45 -14.56 -3.71
N SER A 39 58.20 -14.40 -2.41
CA SER A 39 59.24 -14.55 -1.39
C SER A 39 59.91 -15.93 -1.35
N ILE A 40 59.20 -17.02 -1.66
CA ILE A 40 59.79 -18.38 -1.62
C ILE A 40 60.49 -18.72 -2.94
N PHE A 41 59.86 -18.42 -4.08
CA PHE A 41 60.44 -18.65 -5.41
C PHE A 41 61.56 -17.66 -5.75
N GLN A 42 61.46 -16.39 -5.32
CA GLN A 42 62.53 -15.37 -5.48
C GLN A 42 63.78 -15.76 -4.73
N ASN A 43 63.68 -16.33 -3.52
CA ASN A 43 64.86 -16.73 -2.76
C ASN A 43 65.63 -17.85 -3.47
N ILE A 44 64.91 -18.82 -4.05
CA ILE A 44 65.52 -19.91 -4.84
C ILE A 44 66.08 -19.36 -6.16
N LEU A 45 65.34 -18.50 -6.87
CA LEU A 45 65.78 -17.95 -8.15
C LEU A 45 66.95 -16.96 -8.00
N ASN A 46 66.95 -16.14 -6.94
CA ASN A 46 68.04 -15.22 -6.63
C ASN A 46 69.30 -15.97 -6.20
N GLU A 47 69.21 -17.06 -5.43
CA GLU A 47 70.38 -17.89 -5.13
C GLU A 47 70.97 -18.52 -6.40
N VAL A 48 70.12 -19.02 -7.31
CA VAL A 48 70.58 -19.62 -8.58
C VAL A 48 71.17 -18.57 -9.54
N LEU A 49 70.52 -17.41 -9.70
CA LEU A 49 70.95 -16.34 -10.60
C LEU A 49 72.17 -15.57 -10.08
N LYS A 50 72.30 -15.41 -8.75
CA LYS A 50 73.47 -14.79 -8.13
C LYS A 50 74.71 -15.69 -8.22
N LYS A 51 74.52 -17.00 -8.34
CA LYS A 51 75.60 -17.98 -8.50
C LYS A 51 76.14 -18.07 -9.94
N GLU A 52 75.31 -17.78 -10.95
CA GLU A 52 75.72 -17.90 -12.35
C GLU A 52 75.85 -16.58 -13.14
N PHE A 53 75.13 -15.51 -12.77
CA PHE A 53 75.02 -14.31 -13.62
C PHE A 53 75.19 -12.97 -12.89
N ASP A 54 75.53 -12.99 -11.59
CA ASP A 54 75.81 -11.81 -10.74
C ASP A 54 74.80 -10.65 -10.87
N PHE A 55 73.51 -10.98 -11.06
CA PHE A 55 72.42 -10.02 -11.25
C PHE A 55 71.31 -10.24 -10.23
N GLN A 56 70.74 -9.16 -9.68
CA GLN A 56 69.58 -9.18 -8.76
C GLN A 56 68.43 -8.39 -9.38
N ILE A 57 67.30 -9.05 -9.64
CA ILE A 57 66.19 -8.43 -10.41
C ILE A 57 65.16 -7.73 -9.50
N LEU A 58 65.01 -8.07 -8.21
CA LEU A 58 63.89 -7.60 -7.38
C LEU A 58 64.25 -7.49 -5.87
N GLY A 59 63.75 -6.44 -5.19
CA GLY A 59 64.25 -5.95 -3.89
C GLY A 59 63.48 -6.39 -2.62
N ALA A 60 63.91 -5.90 -1.45
CA ALA A 60 63.49 -6.38 -0.12
C ALA A 60 62.03 -6.09 0.31
N TYR A 61 61.26 -5.33 -0.47
CA TYR A 61 59.94 -4.81 -0.05
C TYR A 61 58.76 -5.35 -0.87
N ASP A 62 58.97 -6.25 -1.83
CA ASP A 62 57.94 -6.73 -2.76
C ASP A 62 56.76 -7.44 -2.05
N SER A 63 57.05 -8.23 -1.02
CA SER A 63 56.01 -8.90 -0.22
C SER A 63 55.12 -7.89 0.52
N LEU A 64 55.70 -6.80 1.03
CA LEU A 64 54.96 -5.74 1.70
C LEU A 64 54.07 -4.99 0.70
N VAL A 65 54.57 -4.73 -0.51
CA VAL A 65 53.78 -4.13 -1.61
C VAL A 65 52.60 -5.05 -1.99
N GLY A 66 52.82 -6.37 -2.06
CA GLY A 66 51.77 -7.34 -2.33
C GLY A 66 50.65 -7.36 -1.28
N ILE A 67 51.01 -7.32 0.01
CA ILE A 67 50.04 -7.24 1.12
C ILE A 67 49.21 -5.95 1.04
N VAL A 68 49.86 -4.82 0.77
CA VAL A 68 49.18 -3.52 0.62
C VAL A 68 48.20 -3.55 -0.55
N LEU A 69 48.57 -4.15 -1.68
CA LEU A 69 47.67 -4.28 -2.84
C LEU A 69 46.44 -5.16 -2.55
N ILE A 70 46.61 -6.27 -1.84
CA ILE A 70 45.50 -7.13 -1.42
C ILE A 70 44.55 -6.35 -0.49
N ALA A 71 45.10 -5.64 0.50
CA ALA A 71 44.31 -4.85 1.45
C ALA A 71 43.51 -3.73 0.76
N LEU A 72 44.12 -3.02 -0.19
CA LEU A 72 43.46 -1.99 -0.98
C LEU A 72 42.36 -2.58 -1.88
N GLY A 73 42.62 -3.71 -2.54
CA GLY A 73 41.63 -4.40 -3.37
C GLY A 73 40.41 -4.88 -2.58
N LEU A 74 40.62 -5.45 -1.39
CA LEU A 74 39.54 -5.87 -0.50
C LEU A 74 38.74 -4.69 0.03
N THR A 75 39.43 -3.61 0.46
CA THR A 75 38.77 -2.41 0.96
C THR A 75 37.93 -1.75 -0.14
N HIS A 76 38.45 -1.68 -1.36
CA HIS A 76 37.70 -1.20 -2.52
C HIS A 76 36.46 -2.05 -2.80
N ASN A 77 36.58 -3.38 -2.75
CA ASN A 77 35.46 -4.29 -2.99
C ASN A 77 34.36 -4.12 -1.92
N ILE A 78 34.74 -3.98 -0.65
CA ILE A 78 33.80 -3.76 0.46
C ILE A 78 33.07 -2.41 0.29
N LEU A 79 33.78 -1.34 -0.11
CA LEU A 79 33.18 -0.03 -0.36
C LEU A 79 32.20 -0.07 -1.53
N LEU A 80 32.58 -0.69 -2.65
CA LEU A 80 31.70 -0.83 -3.82
C LEU A 80 30.45 -1.67 -3.52
N GLN A 81 30.60 -2.77 -2.79
CA GLN A 81 29.44 -3.58 -2.38
C GLN A 81 28.50 -2.77 -1.50
N ARG A 82 29.03 -2.00 -0.53
CA ARG A 82 28.21 -1.13 0.33
C ARG A 82 27.44 -0.06 -0.47
N GLU A 83 28.07 0.60 -1.43
CA GLU A 83 27.40 1.61 -2.26
C GLU A 83 26.29 1.00 -3.11
N LYS A 84 26.53 -0.15 -3.74
CA LYS A 84 25.51 -0.86 -4.52
C LYS A 84 24.31 -1.26 -3.65
N THR A 85 24.55 -1.83 -2.48
CA THR A 85 23.46 -2.21 -1.56
C THR A 85 22.70 -0.99 -1.07
N LYS A 86 23.38 0.12 -0.78
CA LYS A 86 22.72 1.37 -0.36
C LYS A 86 21.82 1.94 -1.46
N ILE A 87 22.28 1.96 -2.71
CA ILE A 87 21.50 2.47 -3.85
C ILE A 87 20.30 1.56 -4.13
N GLU A 88 20.47 0.24 -4.08
CA GLU A 88 19.37 -0.70 -4.32
C GLU A 88 18.31 -0.63 -3.21
N VAL A 89 18.73 -0.57 -1.95
CA VAL A 89 17.82 -0.45 -0.80
C VAL A 89 17.09 0.89 -0.84
N ASN A 90 17.81 1.99 -1.11
CA ASN A 90 17.19 3.31 -1.21
C ASN A 90 16.23 3.38 -2.40
N GLY A 91 16.60 2.88 -3.58
CA GLY A 91 15.72 2.88 -4.76
C GLY A 91 14.45 2.04 -4.58
N LYS A 92 14.55 0.89 -3.89
CA LYS A 92 13.37 0.09 -3.51
C LYS A 92 12.50 0.83 -2.50
N PHE A 93 13.11 1.44 -1.48
CA PHE A 93 12.37 2.22 -0.49
C PHE A 93 11.66 3.42 -1.12
N ASP A 94 12.34 4.17 -1.98
CA ASP A 94 11.79 5.34 -2.66
C ASP A 94 10.60 4.94 -3.55
N SER A 95 10.75 3.89 -4.37
CA SER A 95 9.67 3.39 -5.24
C SER A 95 8.48 2.80 -4.48
N GLU A 96 8.70 2.06 -3.38
CA GLU A 96 7.61 1.59 -2.51
C GLU A 96 6.89 2.76 -1.84
N SER A 97 7.62 3.80 -1.43
CA SER A 97 7.04 5.01 -0.84
C SER A 97 6.20 5.78 -1.85
N GLU A 98 6.68 5.95 -3.08
CA GLU A 98 5.96 6.60 -4.17
C GLU A 98 4.70 5.82 -4.54
N GLY A 99 4.79 4.49 -4.63
CA GLY A 99 3.64 3.63 -4.90
C GLY A 99 2.53 3.77 -3.85
N LYS A 100 2.90 3.84 -2.56
CA LYS A 100 1.93 4.08 -1.48
C LYS A 100 1.30 5.46 -1.55
N VAL A 101 2.07 6.49 -1.89
CA VAL A 101 1.56 7.86 -2.05
C VAL A 101 0.56 7.93 -3.19
N LEU A 102 0.89 7.35 -4.34
CA LEU A 102 0.00 7.30 -5.51
C LEU A 102 -1.28 6.49 -5.23
N ALA A 103 -1.17 5.34 -4.56
CA ALA A 103 -2.32 4.54 -4.15
C ALA A 103 -3.26 5.32 -3.22
N ARG A 104 -2.71 6.01 -2.22
CA ARG A 104 -3.50 6.85 -1.32
C ARG A 104 -4.16 8.02 -2.05
N GLU A 105 -3.46 8.66 -2.99
CA GLU A 105 -4.02 9.78 -3.77
C GLU A 105 -5.18 9.31 -4.67
N HIS A 106 -5.03 8.13 -5.29
CA HIS A 106 -6.12 7.48 -6.01
C HIS A 106 -7.33 7.25 -5.10
N ASP A 107 -7.13 6.58 -3.97
CA ASP A 107 -8.20 6.20 -3.05
C ASP A 107 -8.88 7.44 -2.43
N LEU A 108 -8.13 8.51 -2.17
CA LEU A 108 -8.69 9.80 -1.72
C LEU A 108 -9.60 10.42 -2.79
N LYS A 109 -9.15 10.47 -4.05
CA LYS A 109 -9.94 11.02 -5.16
C LYS A 109 -11.20 10.19 -5.41
N LEU A 110 -11.07 8.87 -5.35
CA LEU A 110 -12.19 7.96 -5.47
C LEU A 110 -13.20 8.17 -4.33
N PHE A 111 -12.72 8.23 -3.09
CA PHE A 111 -13.56 8.51 -1.92
C PHE A 111 -14.33 9.83 -2.07
N GLN A 112 -13.66 10.90 -2.52
CA GLN A 112 -14.30 12.19 -2.80
C GLN A 112 -15.35 12.08 -3.93
N LYS A 113 -15.06 11.34 -5.00
CA LYS A 113 -15.99 11.10 -6.12
C LYS A 113 -17.26 10.39 -5.66
N ILE A 114 -17.14 9.33 -4.86
CA ILE A 114 -18.30 8.53 -4.43
C ILE A 114 -19.12 9.20 -3.32
N THR A 115 -18.50 10.08 -2.53
CA THR A 115 -19.18 10.82 -1.45
C THR A 115 -19.60 12.23 -1.82
N ASP A 116 -19.39 12.65 -3.08
CA ASP A 116 -19.83 13.95 -3.54
C ASP A 116 -21.35 14.10 -3.40
N GLY A 117 -21.78 15.16 -2.69
CA GLY A 117 -23.18 15.40 -2.36
C GLY A 117 -23.82 14.40 -1.38
N PHE A 118 -23.04 13.54 -0.73
CA PHE A 118 -23.50 12.63 0.31
C PHE A 118 -23.04 13.08 1.70
N GLU A 119 -23.97 13.64 2.47
CA GLU A 119 -23.71 14.04 3.84
C GLU A 119 -23.73 12.83 4.77
N GLU A 120 -22.76 12.76 5.69
CA GLU A 120 -22.65 11.63 6.62
C GLU A 120 -23.90 11.43 7.50
N TYR A 121 -24.60 12.52 7.81
CA TYR A 121 -25.85 12.49 8.55
C TYR A 121 -27.01 11.85 7.77
N PHE A 122 -27.00 11.90 6.43
CA PHE A 122 -28.10 11.41 5.60
C PHE A 122 -28.38 9.92 5.83
N LEU A 123 -27.35 9.06 5.93
CA LEU A 123 -27.58 7.63 6.16
C LEU A 123 -28.22 7.39 7.54
N THR A 124 -27.81 8.16 8.54
CA THR A 124 -28.37 8.06 9.90
C THR A 124 -29.85 8.44 9.91
N GLU A 125 -30.21 9.50 9.20
CA GLU A 125 -31.62 9.92 9.05
C GLU A 125 -32.45 8.92 8.26
N TYR A 126 -31.88 8.33 7.20
CA TYR A 126 -32.55 7.29 6.45
C TYR A 126 -32.82 6.06 7.33
N ILE A 127 -31.84 5.62 8.11
CA ILE A 127 -31.99 4.50 9.05
C ILE A 127 -33.01 4.83 10.14
N SER A 128 -32.96 6.03 10.73
CA SER A 128 -33.96 6.48 11.71
C SER A 128 -35.36 6.51 11.10
N SER A 129 -35.52 6.97 9.85
CA SER A 129 -36.81 6.96 9.16
C SER A 129 -37.34 5.54 8.94
N LEU A 130 -36.47 4.56 8.65
CA LEU A 130 -36.85 3.16 8.53
C LEU A 130 -37.22 2.52 9.88
N ASN A 131 -36.56 2.91 10.97
CA ASN A 131 -36.75 2.28 12.28
C ASN A 131 -37.89 2.91 13.10
N ASP A 132 -37.99 4.24 13.08
CA ASP A 132 -38.92 4.98 13.92
C ASP A 132 -40.27 5.14 13.23
N ASP A 133 -40.22 5.49 11.95
CA ASP A 133 -41.42 5.75 11.16
C ASP A 133 -41.67 4.66 10.12
N HIS A 134 -40.78 3.71 9.88
CA HIS A 134 -40.97 2.68 8.84
C HIS A 134 -41.36 3.26 7.48
N SER A 135 -40.69 4.33 7.06
CA SER A 135 -40.89 4.93 5.74
C SER A 135 -39.61 5.47 5.12
N TYR A 136 -39.63 5.65 3.81
CA TYR A 136 -38.61 6.38 3.05
C TYR A 136 -39.22 7.04 1.81
N SER A 137 -38.48 7.97 1.19
CA SER A 137 -38.92 8.65 -0.03
C SER A 137 -38.19 8.19 -1.29
N THR A 138 -38.78 8.41 -2.47
CA THR A 138 -38.14 8.12 -3.77
C THR A 138 -36.77 8.79 -3.91
N SER A 139 -36.62 10.02 -3.39
CA SER A 139 -35.34 10.72 -3.39
C SER A 139 -34.29 10.00 -2.57
N ASP A 140 -34.65 9.44 -1.41
CA ASP A 140 -33.70 8.74 -0.54
C ASP A 140 -33.17 7.48 -1.22
N LYS A 141 -34.09 6.68 -1.76
CA LYS A 141 -33.77 5.48 -2.54
C LYS A 141 -32.85 5.79 -3.72
N SER A 142 -33.08 6.90 -4.42
CA SER A 142 -32.28 7.30 -5.57
C SER A 142 -30.86 7.69 -5.17
N ARG A 143 -30.68 8.37 -4.04
CA ARG A 143 -29.35 8.72 -3.52
C ARG A 143 -28.54 7.49 -3.10
N LEU A 144 -29.17 6.52 -2.44
CA LEU A 144 -28.51 5.31 -1.96
C LEU A 144 -28.14 4.33 -3.08
N ARG A 145 -28.91 4.29 -4.18
CA ARG A 145 -28.64 3.41 -5.32
C ARG A 145 -27.24 3.60 -5.90
N ASN A 146 -26.72 4.82 -5.90
CA ASN A 146 -25.38 5.10 -6.42
C ASN A 146 -24.29 4.39 -5.61
N PHE A 147 -24.45 4.28 -4.28
CA PHE A 147 -23.48 3.58 -3.44
C PHE A 147 -23.45 2.08 -3.70
N VAL A 148 -24.63 1.48 -3.94
CA VAL A 148 -24.70 0.06 -4.35
C VAL A 148 -23.96 -0.13 -5.67
N TYR A 149 -24.25 0.70 -6.68
CA TYR A 149 -23.56 0.66 -7.96
C TYR A 149 -22.04 0.81 -7.82
N TYR A 150 -21.57 1.82 -7.08
CA TYR A 150 -20.13 2.02 -6.86
C TYR A 150 -19.48 0.83 -6.14
N SER A 151 -20.17 0.16 -5.23
CA SER A 151 -19.60 -0.98 -4.50
C SER A 151 -19.47 -2.27 -5.32
N GLU A 152 -20.13 -2.35 -6.47
CA GLU A 152 -20.18 -3.54 -7.33
C GLU A 152 -19.28 -3.41 -8.58
N GLU A 153 -18.94 -2.18 -8.97
CA GLU A 153 -18.19 -1.87 -10.19
C GLU A 153 -16.69 -1.73 -9.94
N THR A 154 -15.87 -2.43 -10.73
CA THR A 154 -14.41 -2.46 -10.57
C THR A 154 -13.72 -1.12 -10.83
N GLU A 155 -14.36 -0.19 -11.55
CA GLU A 155 -13.89 1.19 -11.71
C GLU A 155 -13.77 1.92 -10.37
N TYR A 156 -14.53 1.47 -9.36
CA TYR A 156 -14.62 2.08 -8.04
C TYR A 156 -13.98 1.21 -6.96
N ASP A 157 -13.09 0.29 -7.33
CA ASP A 157 -12.27 -0.45 -6.38
C ASP A 157 -11.18 0.46 -5.78
N PHE A 158 -11.08 0.43 -4.46
CA PHE A 158 -9.95 1.01 -3.74
C PHE A 158 -8.71 0.14 -3.95
N ILE A 159 -7.54 0.79 -4.10
CA ILE A 159 -6.26 0.08 -4.18
C ILE A 159 -5.90 -0.52 -2.82
N ASN A 160 -6.25 0.17 -1.72
CA ASN A 160 -6.16 -0.40 -0.39
C ASN A 160 -7.18 -1.53 -0.22
N ALA A 161 -6.69 -2.77 -0.11
CA ALA A 161 -7.53 -3.97 -0.07
C ALA A 161 -8.45 -4.05 1.17
N ASP A 162 -8.00 -3.54 2.33
CA ASP A 162 -8.85 -3.54 3.54
C ASP A 162 -9.99 -2.52 3.39
N LEU A 163 -9.65 -1.31 2.94
CA LEU A 163 -10.62 -0.27 2.63
C LEU A 163 -11.63 -0.74 1.58
N ASN A 164 -11.16 -1.38 0.50
CA ASN A 164 -12.03 -1.90 -0.54
C ASN A 164 -13.00 -2.95 0.01
N LYS A 165 -12.48 -3.90 0.78
CA LYS A 165 -13.30 -4.93 1.42
C LYS A 165 -14.38 -4.31 2.29
N LYS A 166 -14.06 -3.29 3.09
CA LYS A 166 -15.04 -2.60 3.94
C LYS A 166 -16.08 -1.83 3.14
N PHE A 167 -15.67 -1.22 2.03
CA PHE A 167 -16.59 -0.56 1.11
C PHE A 167 -17.57 -1.56 0.45
N THR A 168 -17.08 -2.69 -0.04
CA THR A 168 -17.91 -3.76 -0.60
C THR A 168 -18.86 -4.36 0.45
N GLU A 169 -18.40 -4.62 1.67
CA GLU A 169 -19.25 -5.11 2.76
C GLU A 169 -20.40 -4.12 3.07
N PHE A 170 -20.10 -2.82 3.10
CA PHE A 170 -21.12 -1.77 3.26
C PHE A 170 -22.13 -1.77 2.10
N GLY A 171 -21.65 -1.81 0.86
CA GLY A 171 -22.51 -1.83 -0.33
C GLY A 171 -23.43 -3.04 -0.40
N GLN A 172 -22.94 -4.23 -0.02
CA GLN A 172 -23.74 -5.45 0.07
C GLN A 172 -24.84 -5.36 1.14
N SER A 173 -24.51 -4.82 2.32
CA SER A 173 -25.50 -4.61 3.38
C SER A 173 -26.56 -3.59 2.95
N LEU A 174 -26.15 -2.51 2.28
CA LEU A 174 -27.07 -1.52 1.73
C LEU A 174 -27.98 -2.12 0.66
N SER A 175 -27.43 -2.90 -0.27
CA SER A 175 -28.18 -3.62 -1.30
C SER A 175 -29.22 -4.56 -0.68
N THR A 176 -28.86 -5.24 0.42
CA THR A 176 -29.79 -6.11 1.17
C THR A 176 -30.97 -5.32 1.73
N VAL A 177 -30.73 -4.19 2.41
CA VAL A 177 -31.79 -3.31 2.91
C VAL A 177 -32.65 -2.77 1.76
N MET A 178 -32.04 -2.33 0.65
CA MET A 178 -32.75 -1.79 -0.51
C MET A 178 -33.63 -2.84 -1.20
N ASN A 179 -33.16 -4.09 -1.29
CA ASN A 179 -33.94 -5.19 -1.86
C ASN A 179 -35.10 -5.57 -0.96
N TRP A 180 -34.88 -5.65 0.35
CA TRP A 180 -35.92 -5.95 1.31
C TRP A 180 -37.01 -4.86 1.33
N THR A 181 -36.61 -3.59 1.38
CA THR A 181 -37.57 -2.47 1.33
C THR A 181 -38.31 -2.39 -0.01
N ALA A 182 -37.74 -2.88 -1.12
CA ALA A 182 -38.44 -2.93 -2.41
C ALA A 182 -39.62 -3.92 -2.43
N THR A 183 -39.63 -4.93 -1.57
CA THR A 183 -40.70 -5.95 -1.52
C THR A 183 -41.65 -5.78 -0.34
N HIS A 184 -41.27 -5.05 0.70
CA HIS A 184 -42.06 -4.88 1.92
C HIS A 184 -42.59 -3.45 2.13
N PHE A 185 -42.11 -2.46 1.35
CA PHE A 185 -42.61 -1.09 1.43
C PHE A 185 -43.47 -0.73 0.23
N PHE A 186 -44.62 -0.12 0.51
CA PHE A 186 -45.64 0.20 -0.47
C PHE A 186 -45.93 1.70 -0.47
N HIS A 187 -46.34 2.19 -1.63
CA HIS A 187 -46.70 3.59 -1.80
C HIS A 187 -47.84 3.99 -0.83
N HIS A 188 -47.62 5.07 -0.08
CA HIS A 188 -48.60 5.61 0.86
C HIS A 188 -48.54 7.15 0.92
N PRO A 189 -49.69 7.85 0.88
CA PRO A 189 -51.05 7.31 0.76
C PRO A 189 -51.37 6.84 -0.66
N SER A 190 -52.02 5.68 -0.79
CA SER A 190 -52.21 4.98 -2.06
C SER A 190 -53.00 5.73 -3.13
N HIS A 191 -53.76 6.76 -2.75
CA HIS A 191 -54.63 7.55 -3.62
C HIS A 191 -54.01 8.85 -4.14
N LEU A 192 -52.81 9.24 -3.70
CA LEU A 192 -52.15 10.48 -4.13
C LEU A 192 -50.85 10.18 -4.87
N VAL A 193 -50.69 10.71 -6.08
CA VAL A 193 -49.39 10.68 -6.76
C VAL A 193 -48.60 11.90 -6.35
N MET A 194 -47.56 11.69 -5.53
CA MET A 194 -46.63 12.75 -5.12
C MET A 194 -45.40 12.80 -6.04
N GLU A 195 -44.75 13.97 -6.15
CA GLU A 195 -43.48 14.11 -6.88
C GLU A 195 -42.37 13.31 -6.18
N ASN A 196 -42.28 13.44 -4.85
CA ASN A 196 -41.45 12.59 -4.01
C ASN A 196 -42.33 11.59 -3.28
N GLN A 197 -42.46 10.39 -3.84
CA GLN A 197 -43.35 9.36 -3.28
C GLN A 197 -42.79 8.84 -1.97
N ARG A 198 -43.68 8.64 -1.00
CA ARG A 198 -43.36 7.99 0.26
C ARG A 198 -43.76 6.52 0.19
N TYR A 199 -42.85 5.67 0.62
CA TYR A 199 -43.02 4.24 0.75
C TYR A 199 -43.02 3.90 2.23
N CYS A 200 -43.96 3.08 2.64
CA CYS A 200 -44.20 2.73 4.03
C CYS A 200 -44.24 1.21 4.17
N LEU A 201 -43.70 0.66 5.26
CA LEU A 201 -43.83 -0.75 5.59
C LEU A 201 -45.33 -1.10 5.73
N TYR A 202 -45.80 -2.08 4.95
CA TYR A 202 -47.17 -2.64 4.94
C TYR A 202 -48.24 -1.71 5.57
N PRO A 203 -48.65 -0.62 4.90
CA PRO A 203 -49.57 0.36 5.45
C PRO A 203 -50.91 -0.26 5.92
N GLU A 204 -51.35 -1.32 5.26
CA GLU A 204 -52.56 -2.08 5.58
C GLU A 204 -52.45 -2.90 6.87
N LEU A 205 -51.24 -3.12 7.39
CA LEU A 205 -51.00 -3.80 8.67
C LEU A 205 -50.75 -2.82 9.82
N ASN A 206 -50.63 -1.52 9.54
CA ASN A 206 -50.33 -0.49 10.53
C ASN A 206 -51.60 0.34 10.83
N PRO A 207 -52.11 0.32 12.09
CA PRO A 207 -53.29 1.08 12.48
C PRO A 207 -53.20 2.59 12.20
N ASP A 208 -52.03 3.20 12.37
CA ASP A 208 -51.80 4.63 12.11
C ASP A 208 -51.86 4.98 10.62
N ARG A 209 -51.83 3.97 9.76
CA ARG A 209 -51.84 4.08 8.28
C ARG A 209 -53.08 3.48 7.65
N GLY A 210 -54.09 3.15 8.46
CA GLY A 210 -55.39 2.64 8.02
C GLY A 210 -55.53 1.11 8.08
N GLY A 211 -54.59 0.40 8.71
CA GLY A 211 -54.70 -1.02 9.02
C GLY A 211 -55.59 -1.33 10.24
N GLU A 212 -55.88 -2.61 10.46
CA GLU A 212 -56.67 -3.09 11.59
C GLU A 212 -55.77 -3.49 12.77
N GLU A 213 -56.20 -3.26 14.02
CA GLU A 213 -55.40 -3.59 15.22
C GLU A 213 -55.00 -5.08 15.31
N ASP A 214 -55.85 -5.99 14.83
CA ASP A 214 -55.60 -7.44 14.84
C ASP A 214 -54.40 -7.86 13.98
N THR A 215 -53.91 -6.98 13.11
CA THR A 215 -52.78 -7.24 12.20
C THR A 215 -51.42 -6.75 12.74
N LEU A 216 -51.41 -6.05 13.88
CA LEU A 216 -50.22 -5.42 14.46
C LEU A 216 -49.12 -6.44 14.79
N GLY A 217 -49.47 -7.68 15.16
CA GLY A 217 -48.49 -8.74 15.40
C GLY A 217 -47.62 -9.03 14.18
N LYS A 218 -48.24 -9.17 12.99
CA LYS A 218 -47.53 -9.39 11.72
C LYS A 218 -46.71 -8.17 11.30
N TYR A 219 -47.25 -6.98 11.52
CA TYR A 219 -46.52 -5.74 11.29
C TYR A 219 -45.21 -5.70 12.10
N ASN A 220 -45.29 -6.04 13.39
CA ASN A 220 -44.15 -6.02 14.30
C ASN A 220 -43.06 -7.03 13.91
N GLU A 221 -43.42 -8.18 13.33
CA GLU A 221 -42.45 -9.14 12.81
C GLU A 221 -41.56 -8.50 11.72
N HIS A 222 -42.16 -7.79 10.77
CA HIS A 222 -41.42 -7.08 9.73
C HIS A 222 -40.67 -5.84 10.25
N ALA A 223 -41.23 -5.15 11.24
CA ALA A 223 -40.57 -4.02 11.91
C ALA A 223 -39.26 -4.47 12.59
N VAL A 224 -39.26 -5.61 13.27
CA VAL A 224 -38.05 -6.18 13.88
C VAL A 224 -37.03 -6.59 12.81
N GLU A 225 -37.49 -7.14 11.69
CA GLU A 225 -36.61 -7.54 10.59
C GLU A 225 -35.84 -6.35 10.00
N ILE A 226 -36.53 -5.23 9.72
CA ILE A 226 -35.86 -4.04 9.18
C ILE A 226 -34.90 -3.38 10.19
N ILE A 227 -35.20 -3.45 11.49
CA ILE A 227 -34.26 -2.98 12.53
C ILE A 227 -32.97 -3.79 12.48
N ASN A 228 -33.05 -5.12 12.45
CA ASN A 228 -31.86 -5.98 12.39
C ASN A 228 -31.03 -5.71 11.11
N LEU A 229 -31.70 -5.51 9.97
CA LEU A 229 -31.03 -5.19 8.71
C LEU A 229 -30.34 -3.82 8.74
N THR A 230 -31.01 -2.81 9.32
CA THR A 230 -30.44 -1.46 9.41
C THR A 230 -29.33 -1.33 10.46
N ASP A 231 -29.37 -2.12 11.54
CA ASP A 231 -28.28 -2.22 12.51
C ASP A 231 -27.00 -2.77 11.88
N ASP A 232 -27.11 -3.85 11.08
CA ASP A 232 -25.96 -4.37 10.32
C ASP A 232 -25.44 -3.32 9.32
N LEU A 233 -26.34 -2.67 8.56
CA LEU A 233 -25.98 -1.60 7.63
C LEU A 233 -25.22 -0.47 8.33
N PHE A 234 -25.69 -0.04 9.49
CA PHE A 234 -25.05 1.02 10.25
C PHE A 234 -23.67 0.63 10.74
N GLU A 235 -23.51 -0.60 11.22
CA GLU A 235 -22.21 -1.14 11.65
C GLU A 235 -21.23 -1.24 10.47
N LYS A 236 -21.67 -1.75 9.31
CA LYS A 236 -20.82 -1.82 8.11
C LYS A 236 -20.40 -0.43 7.62
N TYR A 237 -21.33 0.53 7.64
CA TYR A 237 -21.01 1.91 7.31
C TYR A 237 -19.96 2.50 8.27
N LYS A 238 -20.11 2.32 9.58
CA LYS A 238 -19.12 2.77 10.56
C LYS A 238 -17.75 2.17 10.34
N GLN A 239 -17.68 0.86 10.04
CA GLN A 239 -16.41 0.19 9.75
C GLN A 239 -15.74 0.78 8.51
N PHE A 240 -16.51 1.00 7.43
CA PHE A 240 -16.02 1.67 6.23
C PHE A 240 -15.51 3.09 6.53
N ARG A 241 -16.31 3.93 7.21
CA ARG A 241 -15.92 5.31 7.59
C ARG A 241 -14.68 5.35 8.48
N THR A 242 -14.57 4.40 9.40
CA THR A 242 -13.41 4.27 10.29
C THR A 242 -12.16 3.88 9.50
N SER A 243 -12.26 2.91 8.57
CA SER A 243 -11.15 2.53 7.69
C SER A 243 -10.72 3.71 6.81
N VAL A 244 -11.66 4.44 6.21
CA VAL A 244 -11.39 5.68 5.47
C VAL A 244 -10.57 6.67 6.29
N LYS A 245 -10.97 6.94 7.53
CA LYS A 245 -10.27 7.86 8.43
C LYS A 245 -8.84 7.42 8.72
N TYR A 246 -8.61 6.13 8.95
CA TYR A 246 -7.28 5.61 9.26
C TYR A 246 -6.36 5.51 8.05
N GLU A 247 -6.87 5.05 6.91
CA GLU A 247 -6.09 4.79 5.71
C GLU A 247 -5.87 6.06 4.86
N LEU A 248 -6.86 6.96 4.83
CA LEU A 248 -6.81 8.20 4.03
C LEU A 248 -6.50 9.45 4.86
N TYR A 249 -6.46 9.35 6.19
CA TYR A 249 -6.13 10.44 7.12
C TYR A 249 -7.08 11.65 7.02
N ILE A 250 -8.39 11.40 6.92
CA ILE A 250 -9.45 12.43 6.86
C ILE A 250 -10.38 12.40 8.07
#